data_AF-A1Z923-F1
#
_entry.id   AF-A1Z923-F1
#
_cell.length_a   1.000
_cell.length_b   1.000
_cell.length_c   1.000
_cell.angle_alpha   90.00
_cell.angle_beta   90.00
_cell.angle_gamma   90.00
#
_symmetry.space_group_name_H-M   'P 1'
#
loop_
_entity.id
_entity.type
_entity.pdbx_description
1 polymer ?
#
loop_
_entity_poly.entity_id
_entity_poly.type
_entity_poly.pdbx_seq_one_letter_code
_entity_poly.pdbx_strand_id
1 'polypeptide(L)'
;MCPRTRWGRIDPSVEVNLVHGPSSKVIKLDNQTLPRRVEQQLLLMASPSPFLNFMNKFRLDEILINHQYKGVYSMRTAATITELAIYTWNVMSISDRQPYIRLARLAQQIQQSRKLRFLGHSSRSVTKRNPQCPIVV
;
A
#
# COMPACT_ATOMS: atom_id res chain seq x y z
N MET A 1 -12.52 6.07 -17.23
CA MET A 1 -11.31 5.30 -17.63
C MET A 1 -10.34 5.28 -16.46
N CYS A 2 -9.83 4.12 -16.04
CA CYS A 2 -8.91 4.00 -14.89
C CYS A 2 -7.48 4.41 -15.30
N PRO A 3 -6.90 5.50 -14.79
CA PRO A 3 -5.59 5.97 -15.22
C PRO A 3 -4.48 5.32 -14.38
N ARG A 4 -4.53 3.99 -14.25
CA ARG A 4 -3.44 3.22 -13.66
C ARG A 4 -2.59 2.69 -14.80
N THR A 5 -1.32 3.07 -14.79
CA THR A 5 -0.32 2.37 -15.61
C THR A 5 -0.33 0.87 -15.25
N ARG A 6 0.21 0.02 -16.14
CA ARG A 6 0.32 -1.44 -15.94
C ARG A 6 0.93 -1.83 -14.56
N TRP A 7 1.67 -0.92 -13.93
CA TRP A 7 2.30 -1.10 -12.63
C TRP A 7 1.54 -0.48 -11.45
N GLY A 8 0.32 0.00 -11.67
CA GLY A 8 -0.48 0.69 -10.65
C GLY A 8 0.06 2.08 -10.29
N ARG A 9 1.06 2.60 -11.02
CA ARG A 9 1.48 4.00 -10.87
C ARG A 9 0.44 4.90 -11.50
N ILE A 10 0.10 5.98 -10.81
CA ILE A 10 -0.72 7.06 -11.36
C ILE A 10 0.08 7.65 -12.53
N ASP A 11 -0.57 7.80 -13.68
CA ASP A 11 0.00 8.48 -14.83
C ASP A 11 0.36 9.92 -14.45
N PRO A 12 1.61 10.37 -14.61
CA PRO A 12 2.05 11.70 -14.18
C PRO A 12 1.33 12.84 -14.94
N SER A 13 0.71 12.56 -16.09
CA SER A 13 -0.11 13.54 -16.81
C SER A 13 -1.49 13.76 -16.18
N VAL A 14 -1.89 12.93 -15.22
CA VAL A 14 -3.15 13.11 -14.49
C VAL A 14 -2.96 14.22 -13.47
N GLU A 15 -3.57 15.37 -13.77
CA GLU A 15 -3.81 16.39 -12.75
C GLU A 15 -4.74 15.82 -11.68
N VAL A 16 -4.15 15.47 -10.54
CA VAL A 16 -4.92 15.15 -9.35
C VAL A 16 -5.33 16.47 -8.73
N ASN A 17 -6.62 16.80 -8.84
CA ASN A 17 -7.21 17.91 -8.08
C ASN A 17 -7.07 17.59 -6.58
N LEU A 18 -5.97 18.05 -5.98
CA LEU A 18 -5.76 18.04 -4.55
C LEU A 18 -6.83 18.95 -3.96
N VAL A 19 -7.89 18.39 -3.38
CA VAL A 19 -8.88 19.17 -2.64
C VAL A 19 -8.16 19.87 -1.49
N HIS A 20 -7.81 21.14 -1.70
CA HIS A 20 -7.19 22.00 -0.71
C HIS A 20 -8.27 22.44 0.25
N GLY A 21 -8.37 21.74 1.37
CA GLY A 21 -9.12 22.17 2.52
C GLY A 21 -8.50 21.51 3.75
N PRO A 22 -8.66 22.08 4.95
CA PRO A 22 -8.43 21.33 6.17
C PRO A 22 -9.38 20.14 6.12
N SER A 23 -8.88 19.01 5.64
CA SER A 23 -9.63 17.78 5.59
C SER A 23 -9.81 17.34 7.04
N SER A 24 -10.86 17.84 7.67
CA SER A 24 -11.43 17.37 8.93
C SER A 24 -12.05 15.98 8.78
N LYS A 25 -11.65 15.22 7.74
CA LYS A 25 -12.00 13.81 7.59
C LYS A 25 -11.41 13.06 8.78
N VAL A 26 -12.29 12.83 9.73
CA VAL A 26 -12.11 11.96 10.87
C VAL A 26 -12.78 10.64 10.53
N ILE A 27 -12.03 9.56 10.66
CA ILE A 27 -12.55 8.21 10.51
C ILE A 27 -12.92 7.75 11.91
N LYS A 28 -14.19 7.40 12.13
CA LYS A 28 -14.58 6.67 13.34
C LYS A 28 -13.95 5.27 13.28
N LEU A 29 -13.42 4.80 14.41
CA LEU A 29 -12.85 3.47 14.58
C LEU A 29 -13.84 2.64 15.41
N ASP A 30 -14.86 2.14 14.73
CA ASP A 30 -15.88 1.26 15.29
C ASP A 30 -15.69 -0.19 14.81
N ASN A 31 -16.56 -1.09 15.25
CA ASN A 31 -16.51 -2.51 14.88
C ASN A 31 -16.63 -2.77 13.37
N GLN A 32 -17.14 -1.82 12.59
CA GLN A 32 -17.28 -1.97 11.13
C GLN A 32 -16.04 -1.46 10.38
N THR A 33 -15.43 -0.39 10.87
CA THR A 33 -14.36 0.35 10.19
C THR A 33 -12.97 -0.07 10.65
N LEU A 34 -12.79 -0.40 11.93
CA LEU A 34 -11.51 -0.80 12.50
C LEU A 34 -10.92 -2.03 11.78
N PRO A 35 -11.66 -3.16 11.59
CA PRO A 35 -11.07 -4.35 10.96
C PRO A 35 -10.53 -4.07 9.57
N ARG A 36 -11.28 -3.29 8.76
CA ARG A 36 -10.86 -2.89 7.40
C ARG A 36 -9.58 -2.06 7.43
N ARG A 37 -9.41 -1.19 8.43
CA ARG A 37 -8.20 -0.35 8.58
C ARG A 37 -7.00 -1.16 9.04
N VAL A 38 -7.21 -2.07 9.99
CA VAL A 38 -6.18 -3.00 10.46
C VAL A 38 -5.70 -3.86 9.30
N GLU A 39 -6.62 -4.49 8.57
CA GLU A 39 -6.31 -5.30 7.39
C GLU A 39 -5.55 -4.49 6.33
N GLN A 40 -6.00 -3.26 6.06
CA GLN A 40 -5.31 -2.38 5.11
C GLN A 40 -3.86 -2.12 5.53
N GLN A 41 -3.59 -1.82 6.81
CA GLN A 41 -2.21 -1.61 7.26
C GLN A 41 -1.39 -2.89 7.19
N LEU A 42 -1.95 -4.04 7.58
CA LEU A 42 -1.29 -5.35 7.50
C LEU A 42 -0.89 -5.70 6.07
N LEU A 43 -1.77 -5.45 5.10
CA LEU A 43 -1.45 -5.64 3.68
C LEU A 43 -0.33 -4.71 3.20
N LEU A 44 -0.32 -3.45 3.67
CA LEU A 44 0.72 -2.48 3.33
C LEU A 44 2.05 -2.73 4.05
N MET A 45 2.05 -3.47 5.17
CA MET A 45 3.25 -3.94 5.86
C MET A 45 3.97 -5.07 5.12
N ALA A 46 3.37 -5.66 4.09
CA ALA A 46 4.00 -6.66 3.22
C ALA A 46 4.61 -6.03 1.94
N SER A 47 5.18 -4.83 2.07
CA SER A 47 5.76 -4.07 0.97
C SER A 47 7.21 -4.47 0.72
N PRO A 48 7.71 -4.39 -0.54
CA PRO A 48 9.13 -4.53 -0.85
C PRO A 48 9.99 -3.34 -0.37
N SER A 49 9.41 -2.36 0.34
CA SER A 49 10.14 -1.25 0.95
C SER A 49 10.19 -1.42 2.48
N PRO A 50 11.38 -1.51 3.10
CA PRO A 50 11.52 -1.63 4.54
C PRO A 50 10.87 -0.47 5.30
N PHE A 51 11.05 0.76 4.80
CA PHE A 51 10.46 1.95 5.41
C PHE A 51 8.92 1.91 5.38
N LEU A 52 8.32 1.45 4.27
CA LEU A 52 6.87 1.30 4.22
C LEU A 52 6.38 0.25 5.21
N ASN A 53 7.11 -0.84 5.39
CA ASN A 53 6.76 -1.85 6.40
C ASN A 53 6.77 -1.27 7.81
N PHE A 54 7.81 -0.51 8.15
CA PHE A 54 7.92 0.20 9.41
C PHE A 54 6.80 1.23 9.60
N MET A 55 6.60 2.12 8.63
CA MET A 55 5.60 3.18 8.69
C MET A 55 4.18 2.62 8.86
N ASN A 56 3.84 1.53 8.17
CA ASN A 56 2.50 0.94 8.29
C ASN A 56 2.33 0.16 9.59
N LYS A 57 3.40 -0.41 10.17
CA LYS A 57 3.37 -0.92 11.54
C LYS A 57 3.07 0.21 12.53
N PHE A 58 3.78 1.32 12.40
CA PHE A 58 3.62 2.48 13.27
C PHE A 58 2.19 3.05 13.19
N ARG A 59 1.63 3.14 11.98
CA ARG A 59 0.22 3.52 11.76
C ARG A 59 -0.76 2.52 12.35
N LEU A 60 -0.47 1.23 12.25
CA LEU A 60 -1.31 0.18 12.84
C LEU A 60 -1.37 0.33 14.36
N ASP A 61 -0.22 0.49 15.02
CA ASP A 61 -0.14 0.71 16.47
C ASP A 61 -0.98 1.93 16.87
N GLU A 62 -0.84 3.06 16.16
CA GLU A 62 -1.58 4.28 16.46
C GLU A 62 -3.09 4.18 16.16
N ILE A 63 -3.50 3.38 15.18
CA ILE A 63 -4.92 3.06 14.96
C ILE A 63 -5.48 2.27 16.14
N LEU A 64 -4.74 1.28 16.65
CA LEU A 64 -5.18 0.45 17.78
C LEU A 64 -5.24 1.27 19.09
N ILE A 65 -4.25 2.12 19.35
CA ILE A 65 -4.23 3.03 20.50
C ILE A 65 -5.40 4.01 20.41
N ASN A 66 -5.59 4.68 19.26
CA ASN A 66 -6.67 5.64 19.12
C ASN A 66 -8.06 5.00 19.14
N HIS A 67 -8.21 3.75 18.71
CA HIS A 67 -9.47 3.02 18.87
C HIS A 67 -9.86 2.91 20.34
N GLN A 68 -8.90 2.58 21.22
CA GLN A 68 -9.12 2.46 22.66
C GLN A 68 -9.31 3.82 23.35
N TYR A 69 -8.55 4.85 22.96
CA TYR A 69 -8.55 6.14 23.64
C TYR A 69 -9.58 7.15 23.12
N LYS A 70 -9.68 7.32 21.79
CA LYS A 70 -10.47 8.40 21.16
C LYS A 70 -11.60 7.87 20.28
N GLY A 71 -11.57 6.61 19.89
CA GLY A 71 -12.47 6.00 18.92
C GLY A 71 -12.37 6.61 17.51
N VAL A 72 -11.33 7.41 17.21
CA VAL A 72 -11.21 8.12 15.94
C VAL A 72 -9.77 8.21 15.43
N TYR A 73 -9.61 8.17 14.10
CA TYR A 73 -8.35 8.38 13.41
C TYR A 73 -8.50 9.49 12.39
N SER A 74 -7.77 10.60 12.56
CA SER A 74 -7.89 11.78 11.71
C SER A 74 -6.76 11.84 10.67
N MET A 75 -7.00 12.58 9.58
CA MET A 75 -5.93 12.89 8.62
C MET A 75 -4.75 13.64 9.24
N ARG A 76 -5.02 14.51 10.24
CA ARG A 76 -3.97 15.18 11.01
C ARG A 76 -3.11 14.16 11.77
N THR A 77 -3.75 13.20 12.46
CA THR A 77 -3.04 12.09 13.13
C THR A 77 -2.18 11.33 12.13
N ALA A 78 -2.72 10.98 10.95
CA ALA A 78 -1.98 10.27 9.91
C ALA A 78 -0.73 11.03 9.42
N ALA A 79 -0.83 12.35 9.25
CA ALA A 79 0.30 13.20 8.86
C ALA A 79 1.37 13.22 9.96
N THR A 80 0.98 13.50 11.20
CA THR A 80 1.89 13.54 12.36
C THR A 80 2.61 12.20 12.56
N ILE A 81 1.91 11.08 12.45
CA ILE A 81 2.53 9.74 12.51
C ILE A 81 3.55 9.55 11.41
N THR A 82 3.23 10.01 10.20
CA THR A 82 4.12 9.84 9.05
C THR A 82 5.42 10.61 9.27
N GLU A 83 5.34 11.85 9.76
CA GLU A 83 6.52 12.64 10.13
C GLU A 83 7.32 11.97 11.25
N LEU A 84 6.68 11.56 12.34
CA LEU A 84 7.34 10.85 13.45
C LEU A 84 8.01 9.55 12.99
N ALA A 85 7.37 8.80 12.10
CA ALA A 85 7.93 7.58 11.54
C ALA A 85 9.17 7.89 10.70
N ILE A 86 9.18 8.97 9.91
CA ILE A 86 10.36 9.39 9.14
C ILE A 86 11.52 9.70 10.10
N TYR A 87 11.29 10.54 11.11
CA TYR A 87 12.32 10.89 12.09
C TYR A 87 12.84 9.65 12.83
N THR A 88 11.94 8.82 13.35
CA THR A 88 12.28 7.60 14.10
C THR A 88 13.07 6.64 13.22
N TRP A 89 12.63 6.44 11.97
CA TRP A 89 13.34 5.58 11.03
C TRP A 89 14.77 6.06 10.80
N ASN A 90 14.99 7.37 10.65
CA ASN A 90 16.31 7.94 10.35
C ASN A 90 17.29 7.80 11.52
N VAL A 91 16.83 7.88 12.76
CA VAL A 91 17.68 7.72 13.96
C VAL A 91 17.84 6.26 14.40
N MET A 92 16.95 5.36 13.96
CA MET A 92 16.96 3.95 14.32
C MET A 92 18.23 3.23 13.83
N SER A 93 18.80 2.36 14.66
CA SER A 93 20.01 1.60 14.30
C SER A 93 19.74 0.61 13.15
N ILE A 94 20.81 0.15 12.47
CA ILE A 94 20.66 -0.88 11.41
C ILE A 94 20.07 -2.17 11.99
N SER A 95 20.47 -2.57 13.21
CA SER A 95 19.94 -3.75 13.91
C SER A 95 18.43 -3.65 14.12
N ASP A 96 17.93 -2.50 14.56
CA ASP A 96 16.51 -2.28 14.81
C ASP A 96 15.70 -2.23 13.50
N ARG A 97 16.33 -1.81 12.39
CA ARG A 97 15.72 -1.85 11.05
C ARG A 97 15.68 -3.25 10.44
N GLN A 98 16.49 -4.20 10.93
CA GLN A 98 16.62 -5.53 10.32
C GLN A 98 15.30 -6.30 10.12
N PRO A 99 14.36 -6.32 11.09
CA PRO A 99 13.08 -7.01 10.90
C PRO A 99 12.33 -6.53 9.66
N TYR A 100 12.28 -5.21 9.45
CA TYR A 100 11.61 -4.60 8.30
C TYR A 100 12.35 -4.84 6.98
N ILE A 101 13.68 -4.87 7.03
CA ILE A 101 14.53 -5.21 5.87
C ILE A 101 14.32 -6.67 5.45
N ARG A 102 14.29 -7.61 6.41
CA ARG A 102 14.01 -9.03 6.12
C ARG A 102 12.64 -9.21 5.49
N LEU A 103 11.61 -8.56 6.04
CA LEU A 103 10.26 -8.63 5.49
C LEU A 103 10.20 -8.08 4.06
N ALA A 104 10.86 -6.96 3.79
CA ALA A 104 10.92 -6.37 2.45
C ALA A 104 11.63 -7.30 1.44
N ARG A 105 12.72 -7.96 1.84
CA ARG A 105 13.41 -8.95 1.00
C ARG A 105 12.51 -10.13 0.65
N LEU A 106 11.76 -10.66 1.62
CA LEU A 106 10.79 -11.75 1.36
C LEU A 106 9.68 -11.29 0.42
N ALA A 107 9.13 -10.09 0.62
CA ALA A 107 8.11 -9.52 -0.27
C ALA A 107 8.66 -9.34 -1.70
N GLN A 108 9.91 -8.89 -1.84
CA GLN A 108 10.58 -8.78 -3.14
C GLN A 108 10.77 -10.15 -3.81
N GLN A 109 11.18 -11.18 -3.08
CA GLN A 109 11.30 -12.55 -3.61
C GLN A 109 9.96 -13.05 -4.12
N ILE A 110 8.87 -12.87 -3.35
CA ILE A 110 7.51 -13.25 -3.79
C ILE A 110 7.13 -12.52 -5.08
N GLN A 111 7.42 -11.22 -5.18
CA GLN A 111 7.15 -10.45 -6.40
C GLN A 111 7.97 -10.97 -7.60
N GLN A 112 9.23 -11.32 -7.40
CA GLN A 112 10.08 -11.91 -8.44
C GLN A 112 9.56 -13.28 -8.88
N SER A 113 9.20 -14.15 -7.95
CA SER A 113 8.61 -15.47 -8.27
C SER A 113 7.30 -15.34 -9.03
N ARG A 114 6.46 -14.35 -8.69
CA ARG A 114 5.23 -14.03 -9.45
C ARG A 114 5.56 -13.62 -10.88
N LYS A 115 6.53 -12.73 -11.08
CA LYS A 115 6.98 -12.32 -12.43
C LYS A 115 7.47 -13.51 -13.25
N LEU A 116 8.28 -14.39 -12.66
CA LEU A 116 8.77 -15.59 -13.34
C LEU A 116 7.64 -16.55 -13.76
N ARG A 117 6.61 -16.74 -12.91
CA ARG A 117 5.44 -17.55 -13.29
C ARG A 117 4.66 -16.95 -14.46
N PHE A 118 4.54 -15.63 -14.55
CA PHE A 118 3.85 -14.98 -15.68
C PHE A 118 4.69 -14.95 -16.96
N LEU A 119 6.01 -14.80 -16.85
CA LEU A 119 6.92 -14.84 -18.02
C LEU A 119 7.08 -16.26 -18.57
N GLY A 120 7.16 -17.27 -17.70
CA GLY A 120 7.36 -18.69 -18.06
C GLY A 120 6.16 -19.36 -18.74
N HIS A 121 5.04 -18.67 -18.93
CA HIS A 121 3.85 -19.19 -19.63
C HIS A 121 3.51 -18.42 -20.92
N SER A 122 4.38 -17.51 -21.37
CA SER A 122 4.27 -16.91 -22.71
C SER A 122 4.76 -17.86 -23.83
N SER A 123 4.73 -19.16 -23.60
CA SER A 123 4.90 -20.21 -24.61
C SER A 123 3.58 -20.78 -25.12
N ARG A 124 2.42 -20.17 -24.77
CA ARG A 124 1.22 -20.39 -25.56
C ARG A 124 1.49 -19.84 -26.95
N SER A 125 1.84 -20.76 -27.85
CA SER A 125 1.69 -20.58 -29.28
C SER A 125 0.35 -19.92 -29.49
N VAL A 126 0.39 -18.63 -29.84
CA VAL A 126 -0.77 -17.98 -30.43
C VAL A 126 -0.86 -18.64 -31.80
N THR A 127 -1.48 -19.82 -31.84
CA THR A 127 -2.11 -20.33 -33.05
C THR A 127 -3.00 -19.19 -33.49
N LYS A 128 -2.56 -18.52 -34.55
CA LYS A 128 -3.29 -17.50 -35.30
C LYS A 128 -4.63 -18.11 -35.72
N ARG A 129 -5.62 -18.10 -34.82
CA ARG A 129 -7.02 -18.27 -35.20
C ARG A 129 -7.50 -16.89 -35.61
N ASN A 130 -7.93 -16.82 -36.86
CA ASN A 130 -8.28 -15.61 -37.58
C ASN A 130 -9.12 -14.63 -36.74
N PRO A 131 -8.88 -13.31 -36.91
CA PRO A 131 -9.66 -12.28 -36.25
C PRO A 131 -11.06 -12.23 -36.85
N GLN A 132 -11.98 -12.95 -36.25
CA GLN A 132 -13.40 -12.59 -36.29
C GLN A 132 -13.69 -11.88 -34.98
N CYS A 133 -13.53 -10.55 -34.98
CA CYS A 133 -14.04 -9.71 -33.91
C CYS A 133 -15.58 -9.73 -34.00
N PRO A 134 -16.30 -10.25 -33.00
CA PRO A 134 -17.73 -9.99 -32.91
C PRO A 134 -17.88 -8.55 -32.42
N ILE A 135 -18.46 -7.71 -33.28
CA ILE A 135 -19.00 -6.41 -32.90
C ILE A 135 -20.19 -6.72 -31.99
N VAL A 136 -20.04 -6.48 -30.68
CA VAL A 136 -21.16 -6.49 -29.75
C VAL A 136 -21.79 -5.11 -29.83
N VAL A 137 -23.03 -5.09 -30.36
CA VAL A 137 -23.97 -3.96 -30.35
C VAL A 137 -24.38 -3.65 -28.92
#